data_AF-A0A0Q9SRM2-F1
#
_entry.id   AF-A0A0Q9SRM2-F1
#
_cell.length_a   1.000
_cell.length_b   1.000
_cell.length_c   1.000
_cell.angle_alpha   90.00
_cell.angle_beta   90.00
_cell.angle_gamma   90.00
#
_symmetry.space_group_name_H-M   'P 1'
#
loop_
_entity.id
_entity.type
_entity.pdbx_description
1 polymer ?
#
loop_
_entity_poly.entity_id
_entity_poly.type
_entity_poly.pdbx_seq_one_letter_code
_entity_poly.pdbx_strand_id
1 'polypeptide(L)'
;MRSILVLLSFLTSTATALALVPAVPAGAAGGSAHGGDQGGDRGRVAIARPAVPRTAPVPLAPQASPRAALDTAGRILQGDTRTGDPSATVALRDLWLARPDLTGADAAEAEAILARPTDGPDDPFGNGYSVPAEKTCGAHVCVHYVASTADATPGLAWIDLTLATLENTYAREVGELGYRAPLGDGTHGGDSKLDVYLKDLGTGLYGYCAAEYRKKGRTASGFCVLDNDYSPTQFPSGTSPQDNLTVTAAHEFFHAVQYAYDYAEDPWMMESTATWMEERVADDIDDNRQYLPYSQLQAPYVPLDAFSSTYGFQYGNWIFWEYLSQTYSQGIVKKAWRAAASPRKGGGRYSVQAVQSVLKAKGGLTQVYADFAAANTMPGLVYEEGTAYTGAPRAGEATLTKASRSWSKRAEVDHLAGDSVRVQPGADLSGGKWRLRVRVDGPSRAASPAATVLVHKADGTVTRMRVRLDGRGRGSTLAPFSAAKVSAVTVSFANASTRYRCNQKTSLACSGSSRDDNEKFTVRTTATKKHARRG
;
A
#
# COMPACT_ATOMS: atom_id res chain seq x y z
N MET A 1 49.49 1.64 -10.45
CA MET A 1 49.95 0.44 -9.71
C MET A 1 48.86 0.04 -8.73
N ARG A 2 48.45 -1.24 -8.84
CA ARG A 2 47.68 -2.10 -7.91
C ARG A 2 46.63 -1.47 -6.97
N SER A 3 45.38 -1.82 -7.27
CA SER A 3 44.24 -1.92 -6.35
C SER A 3 44.52 -2.89 -5.19
N ILE A 4 44.10 -2.53 -3.98
CA ILE A 4 43.98 -3.44 -2.84
C ILE A 4 42.50 -3.70 -2.60
N LEU A 5 42.17 -4.99 -2.65
CA LEU A 5 40.91 -5.62 -2.32
C LEU A 5 40.86 -5.77 -0.79
N VAL A 6 39.80 -5.33 -0.12
CA VAL A 6 39.53 -5.68 1.27
C VAL A 6 38.22 -6.45 1.31
N LEU A 7 38.33 -7.77 1.45
CA LEU A 7 37.29 -8.64 2.00
C LEU A 7 37.18 -8.34 3.49
N LEU A 8 35.97 -8.11 4.01
CA LEU A 8 35.69 -8.35 5.42
C LEU A 8 34.47 -9.26 5.54
N SER A 9 34.75 -10.42 6.14
CA SER A 9 33.83 -11.44 6.59
C SER A 9 32.94 -10.92 7.72
N PHE A 10 31.64 -11.20 7.67
CA PHE A 10 30.76 -11.05 8.83
C PHE A 10 30.81 -12.33 9.67
N LEU A 11 31.42 -12.21 10.85
CA LEU A 11 31.34 -13.18 11.93
C LEU A 11 29.96 -13.09 12.60
N THR A 12 29.36 -14.25 12.77
CA THR A 12 28.20 -14.53 13.60
C THR A 12 28.50 -14.23 15.07
N SER A 13 27.63 -13.48 15.74
CA SER A 13 27.58 -13.43 17.20
C SER A 13 26.13 -13.66 17.63
N THR A 14 25.88 -14.87 18.12
CA THR A 14 24.69 -15.27 18.86
C THR A 14 24.68 -14.56 20.20
N ALA A 15 23.66 -13.74 20.45
CA ALA A 15 23.31 -13.25 21.78
C ALA A 15 21.94 -13.81 22.14
N THR A 16 21.96 -14.80 23.03
CA THR A 16 20.81 -15.48 23.61
C THR A 16 20.08 -14.50 24.54
N ALA A 17 18.88 -14.05 24.15
CA ALA A 17 17.94 -13.39 25.06
C ALA A 17 16.84 -14.41 25.41
N LEU A 18 16.89 -14.89 26.65
CA LEU A 18 15.95 -15.81 27.25
C LEU A 18 14.68 -15.03 27.62
N ALA A 19 13.59 -15.20 26.88
CA ALA A 19 12.26 -14.73 27.28
C ALA A 19 11.43 -15.94 27.68
N LEU A 20 11.03 -15.99 28.96
CA LEU A 20 10.11 -17.00 29.48
C LEU A 20 8.72 -16.77 28.91
N VAL A 21 8.22 -17.76 28.17
CA VAL A 21 6.81 -17.89 27.81
C VAL A 21 6.14 -18.77 28.88
N PRO A 22 5.02 -18.36 29.51
CA PRO A 22 4.28 -19.26 30.37
C PRO A 22 3.57 -20.33 29.52
N ALA A 23 3.80 -21.58 29.87
CA ALA A 23 3.25 -22.76 29.23
C ALA A 23 1.73 -22.89 29.47
N VAL A 24 0.97 -23.09 28.39
CA VAL A 24 -0.41 -23.59 28.42
C VAL A 24 -0.34 -25.13 28.46
N PRO A 25 -1.11 -25.83 29.34
CA PRO A 25 -0.94 -27.25 29.54
C PRO A 25 -1.47 -28.08 28.37
N ALA A 26 -0.70 -29.09 27.99
CA ALA A 26 -1.05 -30.12 27.03
C ALA A 26 -2.02 -31.14 27.65
N GLY A 27 -3.15 -31.36 26.99
CA GLY A 27 -3.99 -32.55 27.16
C GLY A 27 -3.72 -33.55 26.04
N ALA A 28 -3.21 -34.72 26.42
CA ALA A 28 -3.14 -35.96 25.64
C ALA A 28 -4.55 -36.40 25.15
N ALA A 29 -4.80 -37.31 24.20
CA ALA A 29 -4.09 -38.01 23.13
C ALA A 29 -5.12 -39.01 22.53
N GLY A 30 -5.02 -39.32 21.24
CA GLY A 30 -5.69 -40.47 20.59
C GLY A 30 -6.45 -40.06 19.32
N GLY A 31 -6.21 -40.58 18.13
CA GLY A 31 -5.23 -41.55 17.62
C GLY A 31 -5.40 -41.60 16.09
N SER A 32 -4.27 -41.70 15.39
CA SER A 32 -4.02 -42.26 14.05
C SER A 32 -5.07 -42.14 12.91
N ALA A 33 -4.71 -41.43 11.83
CA ALA A 33 -4.60 -42.02 10.49
C ALA A 33 -3.90 -41.07 9.50
N HIS A 34 -3.02 -41.65 8.68
CA HIS A 34 -2.24 -41.01 7.61
C HIS A 34 -3.09 -40.38 6.49
N GLY A 35 -2.65 -39.22 6.01
CA GLY A 35 -2.96 -38.70 4.67
C GLY A 35 -2.29 -37.33 4.52
N GLY A 36 -1.26 -37.24 3.68
CA GLY A 36 -0.51 -36.00 3.48
C GLY A 36 -1.40 -34.90 2.90
N ASP A 37 -1.34 -33.70 3.49
CA ASP A 37 -2.01 -32.53 2.96
C ASP A 37 -0.96 -31.52 2.50
N GLN A 38 -1.09 -31.13 1.24
CA GLN A 38 -0.32 -30.05 0.63
C GLN A 38 -0.79 -28.75 1.26
N GLY A 39 0.12 -27.81 1.48
CA GLY A 39 -0.20 -26.45 1.91
C GLY A 39 -1.20 -25.82 0.95
N GLY A 40 -2.47 -25.85 1.33
CA GLY A 40 -3.56 -25.19 0.65
C GLY A 40 -3.47 -23.70 0.93
N ASP A 41 -3.09 -22.97 -0.11
CA ASP A 41 -3.31 -21.54 -0.29
C ASP A 41 -4.77 -21.21 0.08
N ARG A 42 -4.98 -20.71 1.31
CA ARG A 42 -6.29 -20.23 1.79
C ARG A 42 -6.51 -18.81 1.25
N GLY A 43 -6.54 -18.68 -0.07
CA GLY A 43 -6.91 -17.44 -0.72
C GLY A 43 -8.38 -17.10 -0.43
N ARG A 44 -8.61 -15.98 0.25
CA ARG A 44 -9.95 -15.38 0.38
C ARG A 44 -10.62 -15.24 -0.99
N VAL A 45 -11.93 -15.43 -1.03
CA VAL A 45 -12.77 -14.84 -2.09
C VAL A 45 -12.86 -13.35 -1.80
N ALA A 46 -11.86 -12.57 -2.21
CA ALA A 46 -12.02 -11.14 -2.36
C ALA A 46 -13.23 -10.91 -3.28
N ILE A 47 -14.05 -9.88 -3.03
CA ILE A 47 -15.00 -9.42 -4.06
C ILE A 47 -14.16 -9.20 -5.31
N ALA A 48 -14.35 -10.06 -6.32
CA ALA A 48 -13.52 -10.06 -7.51
C ALA A 48 -13.76 -8.75 -8.26
N ARG A 49 -12.95 -7.74 -7.97
CA ARG A 49 -12.98 -6.48 -8.70
C ARG A 49 -12.49 -6.77 -10.13
N PRO A 50 -12.95 -6.00 -11.12
CA PRO A 50 -12.63 -6.29 -12.50
C PRO A 50 -11.11 -6.25 -12.75
N ALA A 51 -10.65 -7.08 -13.69
CA ALA A 51 -9.28 -6.98 -14.17
C ALA A 51 -9.03 -5.58 -14.75
N VAL A 52 -7.86 -5.01 -14.45
CA VAL A 52 -7.51 -3.66 -14.92
C VAL A 52 -7.05 -3.76 -16.38
N PRO A 53 -7.74 -3.11 -17.34
CA PRO A 53 -7.31 -3.10 -18.74
C PRO A 53 -6.12 -2.15 -18.93
N ARG A 54 -5.09 -2.61 -19.65
CA ARG A 54 -3.89 -1.83 -19.99
C ARG A 54 -4.13 -0.55 -20.80
N THR A 55 -5.23 -0.49 -21.56
CA THR A 55 -5.49 0.55 -22.57
C THR A 55 -6.61 1.50 -22.20
N ALA A 56 -7.31 1.28 -21.09
CA ALA A 56 -8.35 2.21 -20.65
C ALA A 56 -7.74 3.20 -19.65
N PRO A 57 -8.02 4.51 -19.77
CA PRO A 57 -7.75 5.44 -18.69
C PRO A 57 -8.44 4.92 -17.43
N VAL A 58 -7.70 4.80 -16.33
CA VAL A 58 -8.30 4.49 -15.04
C VAL A 58 -9.16 5.69 -14.63
N PRO A 59 -10.49 5.53 -14.45
CA PRO A 59 -11.30 6.62 -13.94
C PRO A 59 -10.84 6.94 -12.52
N LEU A 60 -10.34 8.15 -12.33
CA LEU A 60 -10.02 8.69 -11.02
C LEU A 60 -11.30 9.27 -10.42
N ALA A 61 -11.55 8.97 -9.14
CA ALA A 61 -12.68 9.56 -8.45
C ALA A 61 -12.49 11.08 -8.36
N PRO A 62 -13.47 11.91 -8.76
CA PRO A 62 -13.43 13.33 -8.44
C PRO A 62 -13.55 13.50 -6.92
N GLN A 63 -13.01 14.60 -6.40
CA GLN A 63 -13.28 14.99 -5.02
C GLN A 63 -14.77 15.28 -4.87
N ALA A 64 -15.41 14.67 -3.86
CA ALA A 64 -16.82 14.86 -3.59
C ALA A 64 -17.14 16.33 -3.26
N SER A 65 -18.30 16.82 -3.73
CA SER A 65 -18.88 18.05 -3.18
C SER A 65 -19.27 17.82 -1.71
N PRO A 66 -19.47 18.87 -0.88
CA PRO A 66 -19.89 18.67 0.51
C PRO A 66 -21.12 17.78 0.66
N ARG A 67 -22.18 18.02 -0.14
CA ARG A 67 -23.38 17.18 -0.13
C ARG A 67 -23.08 15.74 -0.61
N ALA A 68 -22.23 15.55 -1.63
CA ALA A 68 -21.85 14.22 -2.06
C ALA A 68 -21.01 13.46 -1.03
N ALA A 69 -20.16 14.15 -0.25
CA ALA A 69 -19.41 13.56 0.85
C ALA A 69 -20.36 13.08 1.95
N LEU A 70 -21.36 13.90 2.30
CA LEU A 70 -22.43 13.55 3.22
C LEU A 70 -23.22 12.32 2.75
N ASP A 71 -23.74 12.35 1.54
CA ASP A 71 -24.52 11.25 0.95
C ASP A 71 -23.70 9.95 0.86
N THR A 72 -22.39 10.06 0.58
CA THR A 72 -21.48 8.90 0.50
C THR A 72 -21.21 8.30 1.87
N ALA A 73 -20.86 9.13 2.86
CA ALA A 73 -20.56 8.67 4.22
C ALA A 73 -21.80 8.04 4.88
N GLY A 74 -22.96 8.69 4.80
CA GLY A 74 -24.20 8.17 5.40
C GLY A 74 -24.59 6.82 4.78
N ARG A 75 -24.46 6.68 3.47
CA ARG A 75 -24.77 5.43 2.77
C ARG A 75 -23.81 4.28 3.11
N ILE A 76 -22.52 4.56 3.23
CA ILE A 76 -21.52 3.56 3.62
C ILE A 76 -21.81 3.04 5.04
N LEU A 77 -22.09 3.94 5.99
CA LEU A 77 -22.39 3.54 7.37
C LEU A 77 -23.72 2.77 7.52
N GLN A 78 -24.68 2.99 6.62
CA GLN A 78 -25.91 2.20 6.56
C GLN A 78 -25.73 0.80 5.90
N GLY A 79 -24.53 0.46 5.46
CA GLY A 79 -24.25 -0.81 4.78
C GLY A 79 -24.65 -0.85 3.29
N ASP A 80 -25.13 0.24 2.69
CA ASP A 80 -25.42 0.35 1.24
C ASP A 80 -24.16 0.78 0.44
N THR A 81 -23.02 0.19 0.78
CA THR A 81 -21.74 0.46 0.10
C THR A 81 -21.82 -0.02 -1.35
N ARG A 82 -21.52 0.87 -2.29
CA ARG A 82 -21.56 0.60 -3.74
C ARG A 82 -20.17 0.33 -4.27
N THR A 83 -20.12 -0.38 -5.40
CA THR A 83 -18.90 -0.49 -6.20
C THR A 83 -18.47 0.91 -6.63
N GLY A 84 -17.31 1.38 -6.18
CA GLY A 84 -16.90 2.76 -6.43
C GLY A 84 -17.02 3.70 -5.22
N ASP A 85 -17.26 3.19 -4.02
CA ASP A 85 -17.11 3.97 -2.79
C ASP A 85 -15.71 3.86 -2.13
N PRO A 86 -15.23 4.94 -1.49
CA PRO A 86 -14.03 4.89 -0.67
C PRO A 86 -14.24 4.02 0.59
N SER A 87 -13.18 3.78 1.38
CA SER A 87 -13.33 3.24 2.74
C SER A 87 -14.23 4.14 3.58
N ALA A 88 -14.86 3.57 4.61
CA ALA A 88 -15.59 4.35 5.61
C ALA A 88 -14.70 5.41 6.25
N THR A 89 -13.45 5.07 6.59
CA THR A 89 -12.46 6.01 7.13
C THR A 89 -12.23 7.23 6.22
N VAL A 90 -11.99 7.01 4.91
CA VAL A 90 -11.82 8.11 3.95
C VAL A 90 -13.12 8.88 3.71
N ALA A 91 -14.27 8.20 3.66
CA ALA A 91 -15.57 8.85 3.52
C ALA A 91 -15.88 9.79 4.68
N LEU A 92 -15.65 9.33 5.92
CA LEU A 92 -15.86 10.12 7.13
C LEU A 92 -14.86 11.26 7.25
N ARG A 93 -13.60 11.04 6.86
CA ARG A 93 -12.60 12.11 6.75
C ARG A 93 -13.06 13.19 5.77
N ASP A 94 -13.53 12.80 4.59
CA ASP A 94 -13.97 13.73 3.55
C ASP A 94 -15.21 14.51 3.98
N LEU A 95 -16.17 13.86 4.65
CA LEU A 95 -17.32 14.52 5.27
C LEU A 95 -16.87 15.51 6.36
N TRP A 96 -15.97 15.10 7.26
CA TRP A 96 -15.47 15.97 8.32
C TRP A 96 -14.72 17.20 7.78
N LEU A 97 -14.02 17.04 6.66
CA LEU A 97 -13.39 18.14 5.93
C LEU A 97 -14.40 19.09 5.30
N ALA A 98 -15.49 18.55 4.75
CA ALA A 98 -16.54 19.30 4.07
C ALA A 98 -17.55 19.97 5.04
N ARG A 99 -17.58 19.54 6.31
CA ARG A 99 -18.52 20.01 7.34
C ARG A 99 -18.70 21.53 7.43
N PRO A 100 -17.65 22.38 7.34
CA PRO A 100 -17.81 23.83 7.38
C PRO A 100 -18.64 24.42 6.22
N ASP A 101 -18.81 23.68 5.13
CA ASP A 101 -19.55 24.09 3.93
C ASP A 101 -20.99 23.53 3.89
N LEU A 102 -21.40 22.75 4.91
CA LEU A 102 -22.75 22.21 5.07
C LEU A 102 -23.58 23.13 5.98
N THR A 103 -24.87 23.27 5.71
CA THR A 103 -25.77 24.16 6.50
C THR A 103 -27.14 23.53 6.70
N GLY A 104 -27.90 24.00 7.70
CA GLY A 104 -29.27 23.54 7.94
C GLY A 104 -29.36 22.04 8.23
N ALA A 105 -30.26 21.35 7.53
CA ALA A 105 -30.46 19.90 7.69
C ALA A 105 -29.19 19.11 7.35
N ASP A 106 -28.46 19.49 6.30
CA ASP A 106 -27.21 18.83 5.89
C ASP A 106 -26.14 18.90 6.99
N ALA A 107 -26.06 20.01 7.71
CA ALA A 107 -25.13 20.16 8.82
C ALA A 107 -25.51 19.26 10.00
N ALA A 108 -26.79 19.20 10.35
CA ALA A 108 -27.28 18.30 11.39
C ALA A 108 -27.05 16.82 11.04
N GLU A 109 -27.28 16.48 9.77
CA GLU A 109 -27.02 15.16 9.21
C GLU A 109 -25.53 14.77 9.32
N ALA A 110 -24.64 15.70 8.95
CA ALA A 110 -23.20 15.49 9.03
C ALA A 110 -22.72 15.29 10.47
N GLU A 111 -23.21 16.09 11.43
CA GLU A 111 -22.83 15.91 12.85
C GLU A 111 -23.33 14.58 13.41
N ALA A 112 -24.50 14.09 12.97
CA ALA A 112 -25.02 12.78 13.38
C ALA A 112 -24.16 11.63 12.83
N ILE A 113 -23.77 11.68 11.55
CA ILE A 113 -22.90 10.67 10.92
C ILE A 113 -21.49 10.66 11.52
N LEU A 114 -20.99 11.82 11.96
CA LEU A 114 -19.66 11.96 12.57
C LEU A 114 -19.64 11.74 14.09
N ALA A 115 -20.80 11.49 14.70
CA ALA A 115 -20.94 11.30 16.13
C ALA A 115 -20.34 9.95 16.57
N ARG A 116 -19.94 9.86 17.84
CA ARG A 116 -19.53 8.59 18.44
C ARG A 116 -20.74 7.67 18.59
N PRO A 117 -20.54 6.34 18.62
CA PRO A 117 -21.62 5.43 18.99
C PRO A 117 -22.25 5.76 20.36
N THR A 118 -21.51 6.33 21.30
CA THR A 118 -22.02 6.74 22.62
C THR A 118 -22.75 8.09 22.64
N ASP A 119 -22.72 8.87 21.56
CA ASP A 119 -23.33 10.21 21.54
C ASP A 119 -24.85 10.17 21.38
N GLY A 120 -25.46 9.00 21.16
CA GLY A 120 -26.87 8.75 21.51
C GLY A 120 -27.66 7.83 20.56
N PRO A 121 -28.82 7.31 21.02
CA PRO A 121 -29.73 6.46 20.25
C PRO A 121 -30.59 7.22 19.24
N ASP A 122 -30.65 8.55 19.36
CA ASP A 122 -31.49 9.44 18.53
C ASP A 122 -30.78 9.86 17.22
N ASP A 123 -29.71 9.16 16.83
CA ASP A 123 -29.15 9.28 15.49
C ASP A 123 -30.18 8.76 14.47
N PRO A 124 -30.70 9.61 13.55
CA PRO A 124 -31.65 9.18 12.53
C PRO A 124 -31.11 8.09 11.59
N PHE A 125 -29.80 7.80 11.64
CA PHE A 125 -29.13 6.82 10.80
C PHE A 125 -28.75 5.52 11.53
N GLY A 126 -29.02 5.39 12.84
CA GLY A 126 -28.79 4.15 13.59
C GLY A 126 -27.33 3.79 13.85
N ASN A 127 -26.40 4.73 13.71
CA ASN A 127 -24.98 4.54 13.98
C ASN A 127 -24.68 4.53 15.49
N GLY A 128 -25.52 5.23 16.28
CA GLY A 128 -25.44 5.25 17.73
C GLY A 128 -25.84 3.93 18.40
N TYR A 129 -25.37 3.72 19.63
CA TYR A 129 -25.87 2.65 20.49
C TYR A 129 -27.28 2.96 20.98
N SER A 130 -28.16 1.95 20.91
CA SER A 130 -29.55 2.05 21.38
C SER A 130 -29.71 1.79 22.88
N VAL A 131 -28.64 1.34 23.56
CA VAL A 131 -28.59 1.06 24.99
C VAL A 131 -27.32 1.68 25.59
N PRO A 132 -27.25 1.91 26.91
CA PRO A 132 -26.03 2.42 27.55
C PRO A 132 -24.83 1.52 27.28
N ALA A 133 -23.71 2.14 26.90
CA ALA A 133 -22.45 1.46 26.73
C ALA A 133 -21.70 1.29 28.06
N GLU A 134 -20.94 0.21 28.13
CA GLU A 134 -19.89 -0.01 29.12
C GLU A 134 -18.52 0.17 28.44
N LYS A 135 -17.45 0.25 29.23
CA LYS A 135 -16.09 0.27 28.69
C LYS A 135 -15.08 -0.42 29.58
N THR A 136 -14.09 -1.02 28.95
CA THR A 136 -12.88 -1.55 29.59
C THR A 136 -11.67 -0.84 29.01
N CYS A 137 -10.81 -0.30 29.87
CA CYS A 137 -9.64 0.47 29.44
C CYS A 137 -8.33 -0.24 29.80
N GLY A 138 -7.41 -0.24 28.84
CA GLY A 138 -6.01 -0.57 29.03
C GLY A 138 -5.20 0.67 29.40
N ALA A 139 -3.90 0.63 29.11
CA ALA A 139 -3.01 1.73 29.37
C ALA A 139 -3.22 2.89 28.39
N HIS A 140 -3.56 2.59 27.14
CA HIS A 140 -3.58 3.55 26.03
C HIS A 140 -4.90 3.60 25.26
N VAL A 141 -5.73 2.55 25.38
CA VAL A 141 -7.00 2.40 24.64
C VAL A 141 -8.15 2.07 25.59
N CYS A 142 -9.35 2.58 25.30
CA CYS A 142 -10.61 2.16 25.91
C CYS A 142 -11.49 1.48 24.87
N VAL A 143 -11.92 0.25 25.16
CA VAL A 143 -12.88 -0.50 24.35
C VAL A 143 -14.27 -0.28 24.92
N HIS A 144 -15.18 0.27 24.10
CA HIS A 144 -16.58 0.51 24.43
C HIS A 144 -17.46 -0.56 23.78
N TYR A 145 -18.45 -1.03 24.52
CA TYR A 145 -19.34 -2.10 24.08
C TYR A 145 -20.71 -1.98 24.75
N VAL A 146 -21.69 -2.71 24.23
CA VAL A 146 -23.04 -2.80 24.84
C VAL A 146 -23.35 -4.23 25.27
N ALA A 147 -24.16 -4.37 26.32
CA ALA A 147 -24.52 -5.67 26.90
C ALA A 147 -25.66 -6.40 26.16
N SER A 148 -26.36 -5.73 25.24
CA SER A 148 -27.48 -6.29 24.47
C SER A 148 -27.62 -5.60 23.12
N THR A 149 -28.62 -6.02 22.33
CA THR A 149 -28.87 -5.61 20.93
C THR A 149 -27.92 -6.28 19.93
N ALA A 150 -28.05 -5.95 18.64
CA ALA A 150 -27.18 -6.48 17.59
C ALA A 150 -25.70 -6.10 17.82
N ASP A 151 -25.45 -4.94 18.43
CA ASP A 151 -24.11 -4.42 18.73
C ASP A 151 -23.40 -5.16 19.89
N ALA A 152 -24.07 -6.12 20.55
CA ALA A 152 -23.47 -6.88 21.65
C ALA A 152 -22.39 -7.85 21.13
N THR A 153 -21.25 -7.90 21.81
CA THR A 153 -20.19 -8.86 21.49
C THR A 153 -20.57 -10.30 21.89
N PRO A 154 -19.86 -11.33 21.41
CA PRO A 154 -20.12 -12.73 21.80
C PRO A 154 -19.88 -13.02 23.28
N GLY A 155 -19.19 -12.13 24.01
CA GLY A 155 -18.96 -12.22 25.44
C GLY A 155 -17.72 -11.48 25.92
N LEU A 156 -17.51 -11.45 27.24
CA LEU A 156 -16.40 -10.72 27.88
C LEU A 156 -15.01 -11.11 27.38
N ALA A 157 -14.80 -12.39 27.05
CA ALA A 157 -13.52 -12.86 26.51
C ALA A 157 -13.17 -12.20 25.15
N TRP A 158 -14.19 -11.83 24.35
CA TRP A 158 -13.99 -11.11 23.10
C TRP A 158 -13.59 -9.65 23.33
N ILE A 159 -14.18 -9.01 24.33
CA ILE A 159 -13.83 -7.65 24.76
C ILE A 159 -12.38 -7.62 25.27
N ASP A 160 -12.00 -8.59 26.11
CA ASP A 160 -10.63 -8.71 26.63
C ASP A 160 -9.62 -8.97 25.51
N LEU A 161 -9.97 -9.86 24.56
CA LEU A 161 -9.15 -10.11 23.37
C LEU A 161 -8.96 -8.83 22.54
N THR A 162 -10.05 -8.10 22.28
CA THR A 162 -10.03 -6.84 21.53
C THR A 162 -9.11 -5.83 22.19
N LEU A 163 -9.24 -5.62 23.51
CA LEU A 163 -8.40 -4.69 24.25
C LEU A 163 -6.93 -5.12 24.21
N ALA A 164 -6.64 -6.41 24.40
CA ALA A 164 -5.29 -6.94 24.32
C ALA A 164 -4.67 -6.76 22.92
N THR A 165 -5.44 -7.01 21.86
CA THR A 165 -5.03 -6.78 20.47
C THR A 165 -4.68 -5.32 20.24
N LEU A 166 -5.52 -4.38 20.68
CA LEU A 166 -5.29 -2.94 20.51
C LEU A 166 -4.08 -2.42 21.31
N GLU A 167 -3.86 -2.92 22.53
CA GLU A 167 -2.67 -2.58 23.31
C GLU A 167 -1.39 -3.17 22.69
N ASN A 168 -1.46 -4.36 22.08
CA ASN A 168 -0.36 -4.92 21.31
C ASN A 168 -0.07 -4.10 20.04
N THR A 169 -1.12 -3.69 19.31
CA THR A 169 -1.00 -2.78 18.16
C THR A 169 -0.36 -1.45 18.58
N TYR A 170 -0.78 -0.86 19.71
CA TYR A 170 -0.14 0.34 20.27
C TYR A 170 1.35 0.09 20.55
N ALA A 171 1.68 -0.99 21.25
CA ALA A 171 3.05 -1.33 21.60
C ALA A 171 3.94 -1.47 20.36
N ARG A 172 3.40 -2.08 19.30
CA ARG A 172 4.11 -2.25 18.03
C ARG A 172 4.26 -0.93 17.27
N GLU A 173 3.18 -0.23 16.99
CA GLU A 173 3.19 0.97 16.16
C GLU A 173 3.84 2.18 16.86
N VAL A 174 3.43 2.44 18.10
CA VAL A 174 3.89 3.61 18.84
C VAL A 174 5.17 3.29 19.60
N GLY A 175 5.23 2.14 20.28
CA GLY A 175 6.39 1.75 21.08
C GLY A 175 7.60 1.38 20.23
N GLU A 176 7.48 0.32 19.43
CA GLU A 176 8.62 -0.25 18.69
C GLU A 176 8.93 0.51 17.39
N LEU A 177 7.92 0.74 16.55
CA LEU A 177 8.08 1.48 15.29
C LEU A 177 8.22 2.99 15.53
N GLY A 178 7.84 3.48 16.71
CA GLY A 178 8.10 4.85 17.17
C GLY A 178 7.30 5.92 16.44
N TYR A 179 6.08 5.59 15.98
CA TYR A 179 5.14 6.57 15.44
C TYR A 179 4.63 7.52 16.55
N ARG A 180 3.81 8.51 16.20
CA ARG A 180 3.16 9.36 17.20
C ARG A 180 2.01 8.55 17.78
N ALA A 181 1.77 8.67 19.08
CA ALA A 181 0.52 8.17 19.66
C ALA A 181 -0.67 8.92 19.05
N PRO A 182 -1.85 8.27 18.92
CA PRO A 182 -3.11 8.97 18.68
C PRO A 182 -3.27 10.14 19.66
N LEU A 183 -3.82 11.26 19.18
CA LEU A 183 -4.01 12.43 20.02
C LEU A 183 -5.25 12.28 20.89
N GLY A 184 -5.12 12.55 22.18
CA GLY A 184 -6.25 12.53 23.11
C GLY A 184 -7.33 13.57 22.76
N ASP A 185 -8.58 13.18 22.99
CA ASP A 185 -9.81 13.94 22.78
C ASP A 185 -10.24 14.74 24.03
N GLY A 186 -9.78 14.39 25.23
CA GLY A 186 -10.01 15.12 26.46
C GLY A 186 -10.71 14.24 27.50
N THR A 187 -12.02 14.43 27.66
CA THR A 187 -12.88 13.58 28.51
C THR A 187 -13.99 12.91 27.71
N HIS A 188 -13.96 13.03 26.38
CA HIS A 188 -14.92 12.38 25.50
C HIS A 188 -14.65 10.87 25.52
N GLY A 189 -15.69 10.04 25.54
CA GLY A 189 -15.51 8.60 25.84
C GLY A 189 -15.03 8.31 27.27
N GLY A 190 -14.88 9.34 28.10
CA GLY A 190 -14.67 9.27 29.55
C GLY A 190 -13.23 9.44 30.02
N ASP A 191 -12.22 9.39 29.15
CA ASP A 191 -10.86 9.85 29.46
C ASP A 191 -10.15 10.36 28.19
N SER A 192 -8.81 10.47 28.18
CA SER A 192 -8.05 11.01 27.04
C SER A 192 -7.36 9.94 26.18
N LYS A 193 -7.63 8.66 26.42
CA LYS A 193 -7.12 7.52 25.64
C LYS A 193 -7.83 7.46 24.28
N LEU A 194 -7.33 6.63 23.37
CA LEU A 194 -8.06 6.35 22.15
C LEU A 194 -9.32 5.53 22.50
N ASP A 195 -10.48 5.97 22.04
CA ASP A 195 -11.71 5.18 22.14
C ASP A 195 -11.90 4.31 20.90
N VAL A 196 -12.19 3.03 21.16
CA VAL A 196 -12.56 2.04 20.15
C VAL A 196 -13.91 1.45 20.51
N TYR A 197 -14.89 1.57 19.63
CA TYR A 197 -16.26 1.08 19.85
C TYR A 197 -16.47 -0.25 19.12
N LEU A 198 -17.12 -1.21 19.78
CA LEU A 198 -17.56 -2.47 19.18
C LEU A 198 -19.01 -2.36 18.75
N LYS A 199 -19.29 -2.52 17.46
CA LYS A 199 -20.62 -2.33 16.88
C LYS A 199 -20.86 -3.40 15.81
N ASP A 200 -22.11 -3.82 15.62
CA ASP A 200 -22.46 -4.62 14.44
C ASP A 200 -22.40 -3.72 13.21
N LEU A 201 -21.40 -3.93 12.35
CA LEU A 201 -21.17 -3.14 11.14
C LEU A 201 -21.83 -3.78 9.90
N GLY A 202 -22.59 -4.86 10.09
CA GLY A 202 -23.25 -5.57 9.01
C GLY A 202 -22.26 -6.30 8.11
N THR A 203 -22.61 -6.43 6.83
CA THR A 203 -21.78 -7.16 5.86
C THR A 203 -20.77 -6.24 5.17
N GLY A 204 -19.50 -6.59 5.23
CA GLY A 204 -18.45 -6.03 4.38
C GLY A 204 -17.69 -4.83 4.95
N LEU A 205 -18.12 -4.23 6.05
CA LEU A 205 -17.37 -3.19 6.77
C LEU A 205 -16.70 -3.80 8.00
N TYR A 206 -15.37 -3.90 7.97
CA TYR A 206 -14.59 -4.51 9.07
C TYR A 206 -14.36 -3.55 10.24
N GLY A 207 -14.25 -2.25 9.93
CA GLY A 207 -13.97 -1.19 10.89
C GLY A 207 -13.78 0.15 10.19
N TYR A 208 -13.62 1.21 10.97
CA TYR A 208 -13.26 2.55 10.50
C TYR A 208 -12.72 3.42 11.64
N CYS A 209 -12.07 4.54 11.29
CA CYS A 209 -11.77 5.63 12.23
C CYS A 209 -12.28 6.98 11.74
N ALA A 210 -12.85 7.77 12.65
CA ALA A 210 -13.35 9.11 12.38
C ALA A 210 -12.48 10.16 13.08
N ALA A 211 -12.13 11.24 12.36
CA ALA A 211 -11.50 12.41 12.96
C ALA A 211 -12.54 13.30 13.64
N GLU A 212 -12.18 13.91 14.77
CA GLU A 212 -13.15 14.67 15.60
C GLU A 212 -12.72 16.10 15.87
N TYR A 213 -11.65 16.26 16.66
CA TYR A 213 -11.24 17.55 17.20
C TYR A 213 -9.90 17.97 16.63
N ARG A 214 -9.93 19.07 15.87
CA ARG A 214 -8.70 19.70 15.37
C ARG A 214 -7.81 20.13 16.54
N LYS A 215 -6.54 19.76 16.44
CA LYS A 215 -5.47 20.19 17.34
C LYS A 215 -4.56 21.15 16.57
N LYS A 216 -3.28 21.22 16.91
CA LYS A 216 -2.35 22.16 16.29
C LYS A 216 -2.01 21.76 14.85
N GLY A 217 -2.07 22.70 13.90
CA GLY A 217 -1.76 22.43 12.50
C GLY A 217 -2.86 21.59 11.85
N ARG A 218 -2.49 20.57 11.07
CA ARG A 218 -3.41 19.59 10.47
C ARG A 218 -3.48 18.29 11.27
N THR A 219 -3.41 18.39 12.60
CA THR A 219 -3.55 17.23 13.47
C THR A 219 -4.93 17.19 14.10
N ALA A 220 -5.42 16.00 14.42
CA ALA A 220 -6.70 15.80 15.07
C ALA A 220 -6.63 14.61 16.04
N SER A 221 -7.51 14.61 17.04
CA SER A 221 -7.93 13.36 17.69
C SER A 221 -8.95 12.64 16.82
N GLY A 222 -9.23 11.39 17.16
CA GLY A 222 -10.31 10.62 16.57
C GLY A 222 -10.63 9.40 17.42
N PHE A 223 -11.66 8.68 17.01
CA PHE A 223 -12.03 7.38 17.55
C PHE A 223 -12.08 6.35 16.42
N CYS A 224 -12.15 5.08 16.79
CA CYS A 224 -12.34 4.00 15.84
C CYS A 224 -13.52 3.12 16.23
N VAL A 225 -14.06 2.40 15.25
CA VAL A 225 -15.13 1.42 15.41
C VAL A 225 -14.69 0.14 14.74
N LEU A 226 -14.82 -0.98 15.43
CA LEU A 226 -14.55 -2.31 14.92
C LEU A 226 -15.83 -3.14 14.97
N ASP A 227 -15.94 -4.11 14.07
CA ASP A 227 -17.05 -5.05 14.10
C ASP A 227 -17.05 -5.83 15.43
N ASN A 228 -18.24 -6.03 16.00
CA ASN A 228 -18.41 -6.57 17.36
C ASN A 228 -18.05 -8.05 17.49
N ASP A 229 -18.03 -8.82 16.40
CA ASP A 229 -17.74 -10.26 16.44
C ASP A 229 -17.03 -10.85 15.22
N TYR A 230 -16.89 -10.09 14.12
CA TYR A 230 -16.41 -10.56 12.82
C TYR A 230 -17.04 -11.89 12.39
N SER A 231 -18.35 -12.02 12.60
CA SER A 231 -19.08 -13.26 12.35
C SER A 231 -18.81 -13.79 10.93
N PRO A 232 -18.51 -15.09 10.78
CA PRO A 232 -18.32 -15.71 9.47
C PRO A 232 -19.52 -15.57 8.52
N THR A 233 -20.73 -15.26 9.03
CA THR A 233 -21.90 -14.97 8.19
C THR A 233 -21.78 -13.62 7.50
N GLN A 234 -21.12 -12.63 8.13
CA GLN A 234 -20.85 -11.30 7.57
C GLN A 234 -19.53 -11.28 6.80
N PHE A 235 -18.56 -12.11 7.21
CA PHE A 235 -17.20 -12.16 6.67
C PHE A 235 -16.81 -13.60 6.25
N PRO A 236 -17.37 -14.13 5.15
CA PRO A 236 -17.19 -15.53 4.74
C PRO A 236 -15.81 -15.81 4.10
N SER A 237 -14.81 -14.97 4.34
CA SER A 237 -13.54 -14.92 3.60
C SER A 237 -12.59 -16.08 3.91
N GLY A 238 -12.89 -16.91 4.93
CA GLY A 238 -12.03 -18.03 5.36
C GLY A 238 -10.94 -17.62 6.36
N THR A 239 -10.82 -16.33 6.65
CA THR A 239 -10.03 -15.76 7.75
C THR A 239 -10.83 -15.86 9.05
N SER A 240 -10.18 -16.22 10.16
CA SER A 240 -10.87 -16.35 11.43
C SER A 240 -11.33 -14.97 11.96
N PRO A 241 -12.38 -14.91 12.80
CA PRO A 241 -12.76 -13.67 13.47
C PRO A 241 -11.59 -12.97 14.18
N GLN A 242 -10.72 -13.74 14.83
CA GLN A 242 -9.55 -13.23 15.56
C GLN A 242 -8.52 -12.62 14.61
N ASP A 243 -8.30 -13.25 13.46
CA ASP A 243 -7.40 -12.73 12.44
C ASP A 243 -7.97 -11.45 11.81
N ASN A 244 -9.29 -11.41 11.55
CA ASN A 244 -9.99 -10.21 11.07
C ASN A 244 -9.83 -9.06 12.06
N LEU A 245 -10.05 -9.32 13.36
CA LEU A 245 -9.84 -8.34 14.43
C LEU A 245 -8.40 -7.82 14.44
N THR A 246 -7.40 -8.72 14.33
CA THR A 246 -5.99 -8.35 14.43
C THR A 246 -5.55 -7.45 13.26
N VAL A 247 -5.91 -7.84 12.03
CA VAL A 247 -5.61 -7.06 10.81
C VAL A 247 -6.33 -5.72 10.83
N THR A 248 -7.63 -5.72 11.15
CA THR A 248 -8.43 -4.48 11.17
C THR A 248 -7.96 -3.53 12.26
N ALA A 249 -7.62 -4.04 13.45
CA ALA A 249 -7.07 -3.23 14.52
C ALA A 249 -5.75 -2.57 14.10
N ALA A 250 -4.84 -3.28 13.41
CA ALA A 250 -3.62 -2.69 12.87
C ALA A 250 -3.89 -1.59 11.82
N HIS A 251 -4.82 -1.85 10.91
CA HIS A 251 -5.18 -0.89 9.85
C HIS A 251 -5.79 0.40 10.43
N GLU A 252 -6.85 0.24 11.23
CA GLU A 252 -7.64 1.36 11.74
C GLU A 252 -6.88 2.13 12.83
N PHE A 253 -6.21 1.44 13.75
CA PHE A 253 -5.36 2.12 14.74
C PHE A 253 -4.30 3.00 14.06
N PHE A 254 -3.73 2.55 12.94
CA PHE A 254 -2.78 3.37 12.20
C PHE A 254 -3.43 4.63 11.60
N HIS A 255 -4.71 4.62 11.22
CA HIS A 255 -5.41 5.86 10.85
C HIS A 255 -5.52 6.86 12.01
N ALA A 256 -5.80 6.40 13.23
CA ALA A 256 -5.75 7.26 14.42
C ALA A 256 -4.34 7.84 14.65
N VAL A 257 -3.29 7.06 14.39
CA VAL A 257 -1.89 7.53 14.37
C VAL A 257 -1.67 8.57 13.26
N GLN A 258 -2.18 8.37 12.06
CA GLN A 258 -2.05 9.29 10.92
C GLN A 258 -2.71 10.65 11.21
N TYR A 259 -3.83 10.68 11.93
CA TYR A 259 -4.47 11.92 12.39
C TYR A 259 -3.56 12.77 13.29
N ALA A 260 -2.60 12.14 14.00
CA ALA A 260 -1.56 12.85 14.75
C ALA A 260 -0.46 13.45 13.87
N TYR A 261 -0.42 13.16 12.56
CA TYR A 261 0.51 13.71 11.57
C TYR A 261 -0.15 14.71 10.63
N ASP A 262 -1.12 14.27 9.84
CA ASP A 262 -1.91 15.07 8.91
C ASP A 262 -3.22 14.34 8.59
N TYR A 263 -4.34 14.80 9.16
CA TYR A 263 -5.65 14.17 8.95
C TYR A 263 -6.20 14.29 7.53
N ALA A 264 -5.63 15.15 6.69
CA ALA A 264 -6.15 15.48 5.36
C ALA A 264 -5.14 15.18 4.25
N GLU A 265 -4.13 14.34 4.55
CA GLU A 265 -3.14 13.91 3.57
C GLU A 265 -3.80 13.13 2.42
N ASP A 266 -3.10 13.01 1.30
CA ASP A 266 -3.61 12.36 0.10
C ASP A 266 -4.08 10.93 0.42
N PRO A 267 -5.34 10.56 0.07
CA PRO A 267 -5.95 9.31 0.52
C PRO A 267 -5.18 8.05 0.07
N TRP A 268 -4.47 8.07 -1.06
CA TRP A 268 -3.63 6.93 -1.45
C TRP A 268 -2.55 6.63 -0.41
N MET A 269 -1.93 7.66 0.19
CA MET A 269 -0.87 7.48 1.19
C MET A 269 -1.44 7.02 2.53
N MET A 270 -2.61 7.53 2.92
CA MET A 270 -3.31 7.08 4.12
C MET A 270 -3.59 5.57 4.06
N GLU A 271 -4.25 5.13 3.00
CA GLU A 271 -4.68 3.74 2.82
C GLU A 271 -3.49 2.79 2.57
N SER A 272 -2.59 3.14 1.64
CA SER A 272 -1.46 2.26 1.32
C SER A 272 -0.49 2.06 2.49
N THR A 273 -0.37 3.04 3.40
CA THR A 273 0.46 2.88 4.59
C THR A 273 -0.26 2.19 5.75
N ALA A 274 -1.59 2.26 5.83
CA ALA A 274 -2.39 1.45 6.75
C ALA A 274 -2.38 -0.03 6.33
N THR A 275 -2.58 -0.33 5.05
CA THR A 275 -2.43 -1.69 4.52
C THR A 275 -0.99 -2.24 4.66
N TRP A 276 0.02 -1.39 4.54
CA TRP A 276 1.41 -1.77 4.85
C TRP A 276 1.64 -2.05 6.35
N MET A 277 0.86 -1.44 7.24
CA MET A 277 0.97 -1.64 8.69
C MET A 277 0.40 -2.98 9.12
N GLU A 278 -0.58 -3.53 8.39
CA GLU A 278 -1.09 -4.90 8.59
C GLU A 278 0.08 -5.90 8.64
N GLU A 279 1.01 -5.82 7.68
CA GLU A 279 2.23 -6.66 7.62
C GLU A 279 3.21 -6.41 8.78
N ARG A 280 3.07 -5.32 9.54
CA ARG A 280 3.97 -5.00 10.65
C ARG A 280 3.47 -5.51 11.99
N VAL A 281 2.18 -5.79 12.08
CA VAL A 281 1.48 -6.22 13.30
C VAL A 281 0.96 -7.65 13.16
N ALA A 282 0.49 -8.04 11.98
CA ALA A 282 -0.18 -9.28 11.64
C ALA A 282 0.51 -10.01 10.47
N ASP A 283 1.84 -10.07 10.52
CA ASP A 283 2.73 -10.59 9.46
C ASP A 283 2.36 -12.01 9.00
N ASP A 284 1.92 -12.88 9.92
CA ASP A 284 1.58 -14.28 9.62
C ASP A 284 0.18 -14.50 9.03
N ILE A 285 -0.63 -13.45 8.93
CA ILE A 285 -2.02 -13.52 8.45
C ILE A 285 -2.12 -13.29 6.94
N ASP A 286 -1.17 -12.55 6.36
CA ASP A 286 -1.07 -12.30 4.91
C ASP A 286 -2.29 -11.62 4.26
N ASP A 287 -3.13 -10.93 5.04
CA ASP A 287 -4.42 -10.44 4.55
C ASP A 287 -4.29 -9.40 3.44
N ASN A 288 -3.30 -8.51 3.56
CA ASN A 288 -3.02 -7.48 2.57
C ASN A 288 -2.66 -8.02 1.17
N ARG A 289 -2.29 -9.29 1.05
CA ARG A 289 -1.89 -9.92 -0.22
C ARG A 289 -3.05 -10.00 -1.19
N GLN A 290 -4.28 -10.04 -0.68
CA GLN A 290 -5.51 -9.99 -1.48
C GLN A 290 -5.60 -8.71 -2.34
N TYR A 291 -4.89 -7.64 -1.97
CA TYR A 291 -4.87 -6.37 -2.71
C TYR A 291 -3.81 -6.31 -3.80
N LEU A 292 -2.86 -7.25 -3.85
CA LEU A 292 -1.79 -7.26 -4.86
C LEU A 292 -2.28 -7.30 -6.32
N PRO A 293 -3.42 -7.93 -6.67
CA PRO A 293 -4.03 -7.82 -7.99
C PRO A 293 -4.34 -6.38 -8.45
N TYR A 294 -4.47 -5.44 -7.50
CA TYR A 294 -4.72 -4.02 -7.75
C TYR A 294 -3.52 -3.15 -7.36
N SER A 295 -2.31 -3.70 -7.46
CA SER A 295 -1.06 -2.97 -7.19
C SER A 295 -0.23 -2.79 -8.46
N GLN A 296 0.90 -2.09 -8.35
CA GLN A 296 1.90 -2.02 -9.43
C GLN A 296 2.63 -3.35 -9.69
N LEU A 297 2.31 -4.45 -8.98
CA LEU A 297 2.66 -5.81 -9.38
C LEU A 297 1.73 -6.37 -10.46
N GLN A 298 0.52 -5.85 -10.67
CA GLN A 298 -0.42 -6.36 -11.68
C GLN A 298 -0.94 -5.27 -12.62
N ALA A 299 -0.90 -4.01 -12.17
CA ALA A 299 -1.24 -2.82 -12.92
C ALA A 299 -0.10 -1.78 -12.89
N PRO A 300 1.13 -2.12 -13.36
CA PRO A 300 2.29 -1.20 -13.30
C PRO A 300 2.08 0.10 -14.10
N TYR A 301 1.15 0.09 -15.04
CA TYR A 301 0.76 1.22 -15.90
C TYR A 301 -0.23 2.17 -15.22
N VAL A 302 -0.71 1.87 -14.01
CA VAL A 302 -1.55 2.76 -13.21
C VAL A 302 -0.65 3.61 -12.30
N PRO A 303 -0.91 4.92 -12.14
CA PRO A 303 -0.15 5.78 -11.23
C PRO A 303 -0.11 5.25 -9.79
N LEU A 304 1.04 5.39 -9.13
CA LEU A 304 1.24 5.00 -7.73
C LEU A 304 0.24 5.70 -6.78
N ASP A 305 -0.04 6.98 -7.05
CA ASP A 305 -0.95 7.82 -6.28
C ASP A 305 -2.41 7.77 -6.79
N ALA A 306 -2.73 6.80 -7.65
CA ALA A 306 -4.11 6.56 -8.06
C ALA A 306 -4.93 6.08 -6.86
N PHE A 307 -6.05 6.75 -6.63
CA PHE A 307 -7.08 6.29 -5.73
C PHE A 307 -8.31 5.91 -6.55
N SER A 308 -8.72 4.65 -6.43
CA SER A 308 -9.89 4.14 -7.12
C SER A 308 -10.77 3.40 -6.14
N SER A 309 -11.99 3.87 -6.03
CA SER A 309 -13.01 3.20 -5.25
C SER A 309 -13.54 1.92 -5.93
N THR A 310 -13.31 1.77 -7.24
CA THR A 310 -13.67 0.55 -8.00
C THR A 310 -12.61 -0.55 -7.83
N TYR A 311 -11.34 -0.21 -8.02
CA TYR A 311 -10.24 -1.18 -8.02
C TYR A 311 -9.47 -1.24 -6.68
N GLY A 312 -9.48 -0.18 -5.89
CA GLY A 312 -8.73 -0.07 -4.63
C GLY A 312 -7.22 -0.08 -4.79
N PHE A 313 -6.71 0.65 -5.79
CA PHE A 313 -5.26 0.79 -6.02
C PHE A 313 -4.50 1.27 -4.79
N GLN A 314 -5.14 2.11 -3.98
CA GLN A 314 -4.60 2.63 -2.74
C GLN A 314 -4.26 1.53 -1.73
N TYR A 315 -5.00 0.43 -1.67
CA TYR A 315 -4.66 -0.69 -0.79
C TYR A 315 -3.50 -1.48 -1.39
N GLY A 316 -3.62 -1.88 -2.67
CA GLY A 316 -2.60 -2.71 -3.34
C GLY A 316 -1.22 -2.07 -3.42
N ASN A 317 -1.14 -0.74 -3.51
CA ASN A 317 0.13 -0.02 -3.55
C ASN A 317 0.88 0.01 -2.22
N TRP A 318 0.42 -0.69 -1.18
CA TRP A 318 1.22 -1.03 0.01
C TRP A 318 2.59 -1.62 -0.36
N ILE A 319 2.66 -2.36 -1.47
CA ILE A 319 3.89 -2.96 -1.99
C ILE A 319 5.01 -1.95 -2.28
N PHE A 320 4.67 -0.68 -2.56
CA PHE A 320 5.67 0.38 -2.71
C PHE A 320 6.37 0.68 -1.38
N TRP A 321 5.61 0.74 -0.29
CA TRP A 321 6.15 0.94 1.05
C TRP A 321 6.94 -0.27 1.53
N GLU A 322 6.51 -1.48 1.12
CA GLU A 322 7.26 -2.71 1.38
C GLU A 322 8.62 -2.67 0.69
N TYR A 323 8.65 -2.33 -0.60
CA TYR A 323 9.89 -2.17 -1.35
C TYR A 323 10.84 -1.17 -0.67
N LEU A 324 10.33 -0.01 -0.27
CA LEU A 324 11.13 1.02 0.39
C LEU A 324 11.65 0.54 1.76
N SER A 325 10.82 -0.16 2.52
CA SER A 325 11.13 -0.65 3.86
C SER A 325 12.22 -1.72 3.84
N GLN A 326 12.09 -2.72 2.95
CA GLN A 326 13.09 -3.78 2.78
C GLN A 326 14.39 -3.25 2.14
N THR A 327 14.31 -2.24 1.26
CA THR A 327 15.50 -1.67 0.62
C THR A 327 16.31 -0.74 1.55
N TYR A 328 15.64 0.01 2.43
CA TYR A 328 16.30 1.06 3.22
C TYR A 328 16.17 0.91 4.73
N SER A 329 14.94 0.75 5.21
CA SER A 329 14.56 0.54 6.63
C SER A 329 13.05 0.75 6.76
N GLN A 330 12.37 -0.01 7.63
CA GLN A 330 10.96 0.23 7.99
C GLN A 330 10.67 1.70 8.40
N GLY A 331 11.62 2.35 9.09
CA GLY A 331 11.48 3.76 9.51
C GLY A 331 11.37 4.79 8.37
N ILE A 332 11.44 4.39 7.10
CA ILE A 332 11.26 5.28 5.95
C ILE A 332 9.82 5.76 5.81
N VAL A 333 8.83 4.92 6.14
CA VAL A 333 7.40 5.26 6.10
C VAL A 333 7.11 6.37 7.13
N LYS A 334 7.58 6.20 8.36
CA LYS A 334 7.53 7.24 9.39
C LYS A 334 8.22 8.54 8.98
N LYS A 335 9.36 8.47 8.28
CA LYS A 335 10.03 9.68 7.76
C LYS A 335 9.17 10.39 6.71
N ALA A 336 8.43 9.65 5.88
CA ALA A 336 7.50 10.24 4.91
C ALA A 336 6.36 10.96 5.65
N TRP A 337 5.72 10.32 6.63
CA TRP A 337 4.69 10.94 7.48
C TRP A 337 5.19 12.19 8.22
N ARG A 338 6.42 12.16 8.76
CA ARG A 338 7.04 13.34 9.37
C ARG A 338 7.33 14.46 8.38
N ALA A 339 7.63 14.13 7.12
CA ALA A 339 7.87 15.11 6.06
C ALA A 339 6.58 15.70 5.49
N ALA A 340 5.49 14.94 5.53
CA ALA A 340 4.13 15.35 5.19
C ALA A 340 3.52 16.25 6.27
N ALA A 341 3.73 15.91 7.55
CA ALA A 341 3.27 16.71 8.67
C ALA A 341 3.90 18.13 8.68
N SER A 342 3.10 19.13 9.05
CA SER A 342 3.59 20.51 9.25
C SER A 342 2.82 21.23 10.35
N PRO A 343 3.53 22.06 11.14
CA PRO A 343 2.89 22.90 12.14
C PRO A 343 2.21 24.16 11.54
N ARG A 344 2.35 24.44 10.23
CA ARG A 344 1.76 25.62 9.57
C ARG A 344 0.31 25.37 9.13
N LYS A 345 -0.51 26.43 9.13
CA LYS A 345 -1.87 26.40 8.55
C LYS A 345 -1.79 26.04 7.06
N GLY A 346 -2.58 25.06 6.62
CA GLY A 346 -2.59 24.54 5.25
C GLY A 346 -1.84 23.22 5.04
N GLY A 347 -0.97 22.83 5.98
CA GLY A 347 -0.28 21.54 5.96
C GLY A 347 1.19 21.59 5.57
N GLY A 348 1.78 20.39 5.42
CA GLY A 348 3.17 20.24 5.03
C GLY A 348 3.30 19.93 3.57
N ARG A 349 4.13 18.96 3.25
CA ARG A 349 4.27 18.47 1.88
C ARG A 349 3.13 17.51 1.61
N TYR A 350 2.47 17.61 0.46
CA TYR A 350 1.60 16.52 0.03
C TYR A 350 2.41 15.24 -0.18
N SER A 351 1.75 14.09 -0.15
CA SER A 351 2.33 12.74 -0.12
C SER A 351 3.57 12.56 -1.01
N VAL A 352 3.47 12.85 -2.31
CA VAL A 352 4.56 12.64 -3.28
C VAL A 352 5.74 13.58 -3.01
N GLN A 353 5.50 14.82 -2.57
CA GLN A 353 6.58 15.72 -2.14
C GLN A 353 7.27 15.21 -0.86
N ALA A 354 6.52 14.63 0.07
CA ALA A 354 7.05 14.03 1.28
C ALA A 354 7.98 12.85 0.94
N VAL A 355 7.53 11.95 0.05
CA VAL A 355 8.33 10.83 -0.48
C VAL A 355 9.58 11.33 -1.19
N GLN A 356 9.47 12.33 -2.07
CA GLN A 356 10.63 12.93 -2.75
C GLN A 356 11.68 13.46 -1.78
N SER A 357 11.23 14.14 -0.71
CA SER A 357 12.11 14.68 0.32
C SER A 357 12.92 13.57 1.01
N VAL A 358 12.27 12.47 1.37
CA VAL A 358 12.91 11.34 2.07
C VAL A 358 13.85 10.57 1.15
N LEU A 359 13.52 10.44 -0.13
CA LEU A 359 14.33 9.71 -1.10
C LEU A 359 15.50 10.53 -1.68
N LYS A 360 15.57 11.84 -1.42
CA LYS A 360 16.65 12.71 -1.94
C LYS A 360 18.05 12.18 -1.62
N ALA A 361 18.28 11.72 -0.39
CA ALA A 361 19.56 11.14 0.04
C ALA A 361 19.78 9.68 -0.44
N LYS A 362 18.78 9.08 -1.10
CA LYS A 362 18.78 7.70 -1.61
C LYS A 362 18.85 7.63 -3.14
N GLY A 363 19.26 8.74 -3.80
CA GLY A 363 19.32 8.85 -5.26
C GLY A 363 18.13 9.59 -5.89
N GLY A 364 17.15 9.98 -5.09
CA GLY A 364 15.95 10.70 -5.52
C GLY A 364 14.85 9.79 -6.05
N LEU A 365 13.60 10.27 -6.01
CA LEU A 365 12.42 9.49 -6.39
C LEU A 365 12.54 8.85 -7.78
N THR A 366 12.99 9.60 -8.79
CA THR A 366 13.13 9.07 -10.17
C THR A 366 13.95 7.79 -10.24
N GLN A 367 15.03 7.73 -9.47
CA GLN A 367 15.91 6.58 -9.46
C GLN A 367 15.27 5.41 -8.73
N VAL A 368 14.81 5.66 -7.50
CA VAL A 368 14.20 4.64 -6.63
C VAL A 368 12.94 4.05 -7.27
N TYR A 369 12.12 4.89 -7.89
CA TYR A 369 10.89 4.47 -8.56
C TYR A 369 11.17 3.58 -9.78
N ALA A 370 12.22 3.86 -10.56
CA ALA A 370 12.63 3.00 -11.66
C ALA A 370 13.21 1.66 -11.19
N ASP A 371 13.83 1.64 -10.02
CA ASP A 371 14.35 0.43 -9.39
C ASP A 371 13.21 -0.43 -8.81
N PHE A 372 12.18 0.20 -8.25
CA PHE A 372 10.92 -0.42 -7.84
C PHE A 372 10.15 -1.03 -9.01
N ALA A 373 9.91 -0.27 -10.09
CA ALA A 373 9.22 -0.76 -11.28
C ALA A 373 9.94 -1.97 -11.92
N ALA A 374 11.28 -2.01 -11.84
CA ALA A 374 12.06 -3.15 -12.28
C ALA A 374 11.95 -4.35 -11.31
N ALA A 375 12.01 -4.09 -10.00
CA ALA A 375 11.84 -5.11 -8.95
C ALA A 375 10.52 -5.86 -9.08
N ASN A 376 9.43 -5.15 -9.37
CA ASN A 376 8.11 -5.74 -9.55
C ASN A 376 8.03 -6.76 -10.69
N THR A 377 8.98 -6.79 -11.63
CA THR A 377 9.03 -7.83 -12.68
C THR A 377 9.60 -9.18 -12.19
N MET A 378 10.14 -9.22 -10.98
CA MET A 378 10.81 -10.37 -10.37
C MET A 378 10.62 -10.40 -8.85
N PRO A 379 9.37 -10.37 -8.34
CA PRO A 379 9.12 -10.15 -6.92
C PRO A 379 9.78 -11.22 -6.04
N GLY A 380 9.78 -12.50 -6.44
CA GLY A 380 10.43 -13.59 -5.70
C GLY A 380 11.95 -13.53 -5.57
N LEU A 381 12.60 -12.52 -6.15
CA LEU A 381 14.02 -12.25 -5.95
C LEU A 381 14.27 -10.95 -5.16
N VAL A 382 13.22 -10.21 -4.81
CA VAL A 382 13.34 -8.86 -4.22
C VAL A 382 12.62 -8.76 -2.89
N TYR A 383 11.39 -9.26 -2.80
CA TYR A 383 10.61 -9.23 -1.57
C TYR A 383 10.86 -10.50 -0.79
N GLU A 384 10.97 -10.38 0.54
CA GLU A 384 11.09 -11.51 1.46
C GLU A 384 10.08 -12.63 1.18
N GLU A 385 8.81 -12.26 0.99
CA GLU A 385 7.72 -13.19 0.66
C GLU A 385 7.39 -13.25 -0.83
N GLY A 386 8.26 -12.67 -1.67
CA GLY A 386 7.95 -12.40 -3.07
C GLY A 386 7.68 -13.65 -3.92
N THR A 387 7.96 -14.86 -3.42
CA THR A 387 7.61 -16.13 -4.06
C THR A 387 6.10 -16.35 -4.12
N ALA A 388 5.33 -15.78 -3.18
CA ALA A 388 3.87 -15.78 -3.22
C ALA A 388 3.31 -14.72 -4.20
N TYR A 389 4.14 -13.79 -4.65
CA TYR A 389 3.69 -12.64 -5.42
C TYR A 389 3.82 -12.90 -6.92
N THR A 390 2.79 -12.53 -7.69
CA THR A 390 2.86 -12.59 -9.15
C THR A 390 3.60 -11.36 -9.69
N GLY A 391 4.60 -11.60 -10.56
CA GLY A 391 5.38 -10.53 -11.16
C GLY A 391 4.60 -9.67 -12.18
N ALA A 392 5.04 -8.42 -12.31
CA ALA A 392 4.46 -7.42 -13.19
C ALA A 392 4.29 -7.92 -14.63
N PRO A 393 3.10 -7.74 -15.24
CA PRO A 393 2.91 -8.05 -16.63
C PRO A 393 3.80 -7.14 -17.50
N ARG A 394 4.04 -7.56 -18.73
CA ARG A 394 4.93 -6.88 -19.69
C ARG A 394 4.16 -6.37 -20.91
N ALA A 395 4.55 -5.21 -21.43
CA ALA A 395 4.03 -4.60 -22.67
C ALA A 395 4.24 -5.48 -23.90
N GLY A 396 5.28 -6.31 -23.89
CA GLY A 396 5.57 -7.20 -24.98
C GLY A 396 6.82 -8.03 -24.76
N GLU A 397 6.97 -9.01 -25.61
CA GLU A 397 8.12 -9.90 -25.61
C GLU A 397 8.54 -10.29 -27.02
N ALA A 398 9.80 -10.69 -27.16
CA ALA A 398 10.34 -11.18 -28.41
C ALA A 398 11.51 -12.13 -28.19
N THR A 399 11.68 -13.11 -29.08
CA THR A 399 12.92 -13.86 -29.23
C THR A 399 13.68 -13.32 -30.43
N LEU A 400 14.94 -12.95 -30.24
CA LEU A 400 15.81 -12.49 -31.32
C LEU A 400 16.71 -13.63 -31.79
N THR A 401 16.82 -13.79 -33.10
CA THR A 401 17.66 -14.83 -33.75
C THR A 401 18.69 -14.19 -34.66
N LYS A 402 19.58 -14.97 -35.29
CA LYS A 402 20.48 -14.43 -36.33
C LYS A 402 19.72 -13.86 -37.52
N ALA A 403 18.55 -14.41 -37.84
CA ALA A 403 17.69 -13.99 -38.96
C ALA A 403 16.84 -12.76 -38.60
N SER A 404 16.36 -12.66 -37.36
CA SER A 404 15.61 -11.51 -36.85
C SER A 404 16.29 -10.93 -35.61
N ARG A 405 17.23 -10.01 -35.84
CA ARG A 405 18.11 -9.47 -34.78
C ARG A 405 17.55 -8.24 -34.08
N SER A 406 16.46 -7.67 -34.56
CA SER A 406 15.96 -6.39 -34.07
C SER A 406 14.48 -6.48 -33.75
N TRP A 407 14.08 -5.82 -32.68
CA TRP A 407 12.68 -5.68 -32.29
C TRP A 407 12.46 -4.32 -31.62
N SER A 408 11.22 -3.84 -31.66
CA SER A 408 10.85 -2.61 -30.98
C SER A 408 9.44 -2.66 -30.44
N LYS A 409 9.20 -2.00 -29.32
CA LYS A 409 7.89 -1.80 -28.72
C LYS A 409 7.71 -0.34 -28.35
N ARG A 410 6.49 0.15 -28.55
CA ARG A 410 6.02 1.43 -28.03
C ARG A 410 5.04 1.18 -26.89
N ALA A 411 5.04 2.07 -25.92
CA ALA A 411 4.09 2.11 -24.82
C ALA A 411 3.84 3.57 -24.42
N GLU A 412 2.67 3.82 -23.88
CA GLU A 412 2.30 5.08 -23.22
C GLU A 412 2.28 4.79 -21.72
N VAL A 413 2.86 5.70 -20.93
CA VAL A 413 3.06 5.49 -19.49
C VAL A 413 2.67 6.76 -18.75
N ASP A 414 1.71 6.64 -17.85
CA ASP A 414 1.26 7.74 -17.00
C ASP A 414 2.31 8.16 -15.97
N HIS A 415 2.10 9.32 -15.32
CA HIS A 415 2.95 9.70 -14.20
C HIS A 415 2.95 8.61 -13.11
N LEU A 416 4.08 8.51 -12.40
CA LEU A 416 4.29 7.50 -11.35
C LEU A 416 3.81 6.11 -11.78
N ALA A 417 4.10 5.72 -13.02
CA ALA A 417 3.77 4.43 -13.60
C ALA A 417 4.96 3.89 -14.41
N GLY A 418 4.87 2.62 -14.82
CA GLY A 418 5.88 1.95 -15.60
C GLY A 418 5.35 0.79 -16.41
N ASP A 419 6.22 0.23 -17.23
CA ASP A 419 5.97 -1.03 -17.92
C ASP A 419 7.31 -1.71 -18.22
N SER A 420 7.27 -2.88 -18.82
CA SER A 420 8.46 -3.62 -19.18
C SER A 420 8.31 -4.38 -20.49
N VAL A 421 9.45 -4.69 -21.12
CA VAL A 421 9.51 -5.67 -22.21
C VAL A 421 10.52 -6.75 -21.88
N ARG A 422 10.29 -7.98 -22.37
CA ARG A 422 11.19 -9.11 -22.18
C ARG A 422 11.73 -9.61 -23.51
N VAL A 423 13.05 -9.73 -23.64
CA VAL A 423 13.69 -10.16 -24.88
C VAL A 423 14.58 -11.37 -24.60
N GLN A 424 14.41 -12.44 -25.37
CA GLN A 424 15.15 -13.70 -25.22
C GLN A 424 16.12 -13.91 -26.38
N PRO A 425 17.34 -14.41 -26.12
CA PRO A 425 18.23 -14.82 -27.20
C PRO A 425 17.77 -16.18 -27.76
N GLY A 426 17.59 -16.26 -29.08
CA GLY A 426 17.36 -17.53 -29.76
C GLY A 426 18.57 -18.45 -29.65
N ALA A 427 18.36 -19.76 -29.76
CA ALA A 427 19.40 -20.78 -29.61
C ALA A 427 20.62 -20.55 -30.53
N ASP A 428 20.41 -19.93 -31.69
CA ASP A 428 21.45 -19.61 -32.65
C ASP A 428 22.35 -18.43 -32.24
N LEU A 429 22.01 -17.71 -31.17
CA LEU A 429 22.80 -16.66 -30.52
C LEU A 429 23.63 -17.17 -29.33
N SER A 430 24.10 -18.42 -29.37
CA SER A 430 24.85 -19.04 -28.27
C SER A 430 26.27 -18.46 -28.04
N GLY A 431 26.91 -17.88 -29.05
CA GLY A 431 28.29 -17.37 -28.92
C GLY A 431 28.47 -16.25 -27.87
N GLY A 432 29.48 -16.35 -27.00
CA GLY A 432 29.71 -15.40 -25.89
C GLY A 432 29.99 -13.94 -26.27
N LYS A 433 30.15 -13.65 -27.57
CA LYS A 433 30.30 -12.28 -28.11
C LYS A 433 28.97 -11.57 -28.35
N TRP A 434 27.83 -12.28 -28.30
CA TRP A 434 26.52 -11.65 -28.48
C TRP A 434 26.18 -10.69 -27.35
N ARG A 435 25.64 -9.53 -27.74
CA ARG A 435 25.19 -8.45 -26.86
C ARG A 435 23.86 -7.93 -27.36
N LEU A 436 23.00 -7.52 -26.42
CA LEU A 436 21.78 -6.80 -26.72
C LEU A 436 22.06 -5.32 -26.61
N ARG A 437 21.98 -4.59 -27.73
CA ARG A 437 21.89 -3.15 -27.69
C ARG A 437 20.47 -2.77 -27.35
N VAL A 438 20.27 -2.19 -26.17
CA VAL A 438 19.00 -1.64 -25.73
C VAL A 438 19.07 -0.14 -25.95
N ARG A 439 18.12 0.43 -26.69
CA ARG A 439 17.89 1.86 -26.79
C ARG A 439 16.50 2.17 -26.24
N VAL A 440 16.43 3.24 -25.46
CA VAL A 440 15.18 3.75 -24.90
C VAL A 440 15.06 5.20 -25.36
N ASP A 441 13.96 5.49 -26.05
CA ASP A 441 13.52 6.84 -26.40
C ASP A 441 12.28 7.14 -25.55
N GLY A 442 12.43 7.89 -24.46
CA GLY A 442 11.35 8.32 -23.58
C GLY A 442 11.00 9.81 -23.74
N PRO A 443 10.12 10.35 -22.87
CA PRO A 443 9.78 11.77 -22.84
C PRO A 443 10.98 12.63 -22.42
N SER A 444 10.85 13.96 -22.49
CA SER A 444 11.94 14.85 -22.05
C SER A 444 12.25 14.67 -20.56
N ARG A 445 13.43 15.13 -20.11
CA ARG A 445 13.83 15.10 -18.68
C ARG A 445 12.79 15.69 -17.74
N ALA A 446 11.93 16.60 -18.21
CA ALA A 446 10.90 17.23 -17.39
C ALA A 446 9.87 16.22 -16.83
N ALA A 447 9.56 15.16 -17.58
CA ALA A 447 8.71 14.04 -17.14
C ALA A 447 9.49 12.98 -16.34
N SER A 448 10.76 13.23 -16.00
CA SER A 448 11.60 12.31 -15.21
C SER A 448 11.61 10.86 -15.73
N PRO A 449 11.86 10.62 -17.03
CA PRO A 449 11.92 9.26 -17.55
C PRO A 449 13.10 8.49 -16.95
N ALA A 450 12.90 7.20 -16.73
CA ALA A 450 13.95 6.31 -16.30
C ALA A 450 13.79 4.91 -16.91
N ALA A 451 14.91 4.19 -17.06
CA ALA A 451 14.89 2.81 -17.52
C ALA A 451 16.01 1.97 -16.91
N THR A 452 15.66 0.71 -16.62
CA THR A 452 16.49 -0.27 -15.96
C THR A 452 16.46 -1.57 -16.76
N VAL A 453 17.64 -2.11 -17.08
CA VAL A 453 17.80 -3.40 -17.76
C VAL A 453 18.15 -4.46 -16.72
N LEU A 454 17.40 -5.55 -16.71
CA LEU A 454 17.64 -6.74 -15.90
C LEU A 454 18.08 -7.87 -16.83
N VAL A 455 19.27 -8.42 -16.59
CA VAL A 455 19.80 -9.55 -17.34
C VAL A 455 19.63 -10.79 -16.50
N HIS A 456 18.67 -11.63 -16.91
CA HIS A 456 18.38 -12.94 -16.31
C HIS A 456 19.37 -13.95 -16.88
N LYS A 457 20.25 -14.48 -16.04
CA LYS A 457 21.19 -15.50 -16.45
C LYS A 457 20.55 -16.88 -16.40
N ALA A 458 21.15 -17.81 -17.14
CA ALA A 458 20.70 -19.20 -17.18
C ALA A 458 20.85 -19.92 -15.82
N ASP A 459 21.73 -19.41 -14.94
CA ASP A 459 21.94 -19.93 -13.58
C ASP A 459 20.95 -19.36 -12.54
N GLY A 460 19.95 -18.58 -12.97
CA GLY A 460 18.98 -17.93 -12.09
C GLY A 460 19.42 -16.58 -11.54
N THR A 461 20.69 -16.18 -11.67
CA THR A 461 21.16 -14.87 -11.18
C THR A 461 20.66 -13.73 -12.07
N VAL A 462 20.30 -12.60 -11.46
CA VAL A 462 19.88 -11.40 -12.19
C VAL A 462 20.89 -10.28 -11.97
N THR A 463 21.30 -9.61 -13.04
CA THR A 463 22.16 -8.41 -12.95
C THR A 463 21.42 -7.19 -13.47
N ARG A 464 21.55 -6.08 -12.74
CA ARG A 464 20.88 -4.82 -13.05
C ARG A 464 21.83 -3.84 -13.75
N MET A 465 21.33 -3.15 -14.77
CA MET A 465 22.06 -2.13 -15.52
C MET A 465 21.16 -0.92 -15.77
N ARG A 466 21.55 0.26 -15.31
CA ARG A 466 20.79 1.49 -15.56
C ARG A 466 21.00 2.00 -16.99
N VAL A 467 19.94 2.44 -17.65
CA VAL A 467 20.04 3.17 -18.93
C VAL A 467 20.14 4.66 -18.62
N ARG A 468 21.29 5.28 -18.92
CA ARG A 468 21.46 6.73 -18.75
C ARG A 468 20.75 7.44 -19.90
N LEU A 469 19.71 8.21 -19.58
CA LEU A 469 18.95 9.01 -20.55
C LEU A 469 19.48 10.45 -20.61
N ASP A 470 19.56 11.01 -21.81
CA ASP A 470 19.93 12.40 -22.05
C ASP A 470 18.79 13.38 -21.70
N GLY A 471 19.00 14.69 -21.89
CA GLY A 471 17.96 15.69 -21.62
C GLY A 471 16.68 15.53 -22.45
N ARG A 472 16.76 14.83 -23.58
CA ARG A 472 15.65 14.52 -24.48
C ARG A 472 15.03 13.14 -24.21
N GLY A 473 15.43 12.47 -23.11
CA GLY A 473 14.89 11.15 -22.75
C GLY A 473 15.48 9.97 -23.50
N ARG A 474 16.58 10.16 -24.24
CA ARG A 474 17.15 9.12 -25.09
C ARG A 474 18.40 8.53 -24.46
N GLY A 475 18.51 7.21 -24.46
CA GLY A 475 19.67 6.53 -23.93
C GLY A 475 19.88 5.14 -24.51
N SER A 476 21.07 4.60 -24.31
CA SER A 476 21.38 3.24 -24.76
C SER A 476 22.37 2.53 -23.86
N THR A 477 22.29 1.20 -23.83
CA THR A 477 23.23 0.32 -23.13
C THR A 477 23.45 -0.99 -23.88
N LEU A 478 24.49 -1.74 -23.53
CA LEU A 478 24.82 -3.04 -24.09
C LEU A 478 24.81 -4.11 -22.99
N ALA A 479 23.84 -5.00 -23.03
CA ALA A 479 23.73 -6.12 -22.10
C ALA A 479 24.33 -7.42 -22.69
N PRO A 480 24.85 -8.34 -21.86
CA PRO A 480 25.08 -9.73 -22.27
C PRO A 480 23.83 -10.35 -22.90
N PHE A 481 23.99 -11.14 -23.97
CA PHE A 481 22.85 -11.71 -24.71
C PHE A 481 23.21 -13.00 -25.47
N SER A 482 23.99 -13.85 -24.82
CA SER A 482 24.35 -15.16 -25.35
C SER A 482 23.38 -16.19 -24.79
N ALA A 483 22.73 -16.98 -25.65
CA ALA A 483 21.77 -18.02 -25.23
C ALA A 483 22.40 -19.09 -24.32
N ALA A 484 23.73 -19.21 -24.30
CA ALA A 484 24.43 -20.11 -23.41
C ALA A 484 24.52 -19.60 -21.95
N LYS A 485 24.30 -18.30 -21.71
CA LYS A 485 24.48 -17.68 -20.38
C LYS A 485 23.31 -16.80 -19.94
N VAL A 486 22.46 -16.37 -20.85
CA VAL A 486 21.37 -15.42 -20.64
C VAL A 486 20.08 -16.08 -21.06
N SER A 487 19.14 -16.21 -20.14
CA SER A 487 17.80 -16.73 -20.40
C SER A 487 16.88 -15.63 -20.95
N ALA A 488 17.01 -14.41 -20.44
CA ALA A 488 16.26 -13.25 -20.92
C ALA A 488 16.91 -11.92 -20.52
N VAL A 489 16.51 -10.85 -21.19
CA VAL A 489 16.75 -9.48 -20.77
C VAL A 489 15.42 -8.76 -20.64
N THR A 490 15.10 -8.28 -19.44
CA THR A 490 13.95 -7.40 -19.21
C THR A 490 14.41 -5.96 -19.28
N VAL A 491 13.67 -5.11 -20.01
CA VAL A 491 13.86 -3.66 -20.01
C VAL A 491 12.64 -3.05 -19.35
N SER A 492 12.78 -2.62 -18.10
CA SER A 492 11.77 -1.86 -17.37
C SER A 492 11.99 -0.37 -17.64
N PHE A 493 10.90 0.36 -17.86
CA PHE A 493 10.90 1.80 -18.08
C PHE A 493 9.74 2.44 -17.32
N ALA A 494 9.98 3.63 -16.78
CA ALA A 494 9.06 4.31 -15.90
C ALA A 494 9.02 5.81 -16.21
N ASN A 495 7.83 6.38 -16.06
CA ASN A 495 7.60 7.81 -15.99
C ASN A 495 7.48 8.16 -14.51
N ALA A 496 8.56 8.69 -13.93
CA ALA A 496 8.60 9.05 -12.52
C ALA A 496 8.22 10.52 -12.29
N SER A 497 7.42 11.11 -13.18
CA SER A 497 7.01 12.50 -13.04
C SER A 497 6.20 12.72 -11.77
N THR A 498 6.40 13.89 -11.18
CA THR A 498 5.62 14.41 -10.05
C THR A 498 5.14 15.83 -10.35
N ARG A 499 4.96 16.17 -11.63
CA ARG A 499 4.54 17.50 -12.05
C ARG A 499 3.03 17.55 -12.09
N TYR A 500 2.45 18.18 -11.07
CA TYR A 500 1.01 18.33 -10.95
C TYR A 500 0.54 19.75 -11.25
N ARG A 501 -0.75 19.88 -11.58
CA ARG A 501 -1.55 21.06 -11.27
C ARG A 501 -2.39 20.67 -10.05
N CYS A 502 -2.09 21.21 -8.87
CA CYS A 502 -2.85 20.88 -7.66
C CYS A 502 -4.24 21.56 -7.64
N ASN A 503 -5.11 21.12 -6.72
CA ASN A 503 -6.44 21.69 -6.50
C ASN A 503 -7.35 21.62 -7.74
N GLN A 504 -7.31 20.50 -8.47
CA GLN A 504 -8.14 20.22 -9.65
C GLN A 504 -9.32 19.29 -9.33
N LYS A 505 -9.59 19.05 -8.04
CA LYS A 505 -10.70 18.24 -7.53
C LYS A 505 -10.67 16.79 -8.01
N THR A 506 -9.48 16.18 -8.02
CA THR A 506 -9.28 14.75 -8.28
C THR A 506 -8.86 14.04 -6.99
N SER A 507 -8.75 12.72 -7.04
CA SER A 507 -8.23 11.87 -5.97
C SER A 507 -6.71 11.61 -6.01
N LEU A 508 -5.99 12.19 -6.99
CA LEU A 508 -4.52 12.10 -7.04
C LEU A 508 -3.87 12.98 -5.97
N ALA A 509 -2.54 12.85 -5.83
CA ALA A 509 -1.76 13.68 -4.93
C ALA A 509 -2.06 15.19 -5.12
N CYS A 510 -2.13 15.92 -4.01
CA CYS A 510 -2.53 17.32 -3.90
C CYS A 510 -3.89 17.68 -4.55
N SER A 511 -4.79 16.70 -4.62
CA SER A 511 -6.07 16.77 -5.34
C SER A 511 -5.91 17.28 -6.78
N GLY A 512 -4.79 16.91 -7.41
CA GLY A 512 -4.30 17.53 -8.64
C GLY A 512 -4.48 16.71 -9.91
N SER A 513 -4.16 17.29 -11.06
CA SER A 513 -3.98 16.54 -12.30
C SER A 513 -2.50 16.47 -12.67
N SER A 514 -2.07 15.31 -13.15
CA SER A 514 -0.74 15.15 -13.72
C SER A 514 -0.59 15.98 -15.01
N ARG A 515 0.63 16.47 -15.24
CA ARG A 515 1.00 17.16 -16.49
C ARG A 515 1.62 16.22 -17.51
N ASP A 516 1.94 14.99 -17.11
CA ASP A 516 2.82 14.07 -17.83
C ASP A 516 2.19 12.67 -17.92
N ASP A 517 0.89 12.60 -18.20
CA ASP A 517 0.22 11.33 -18.49
C ASP A 517 0.36 10.93 -19.96
N ASN A 518 0.22 9.64 -20.24
CA ASN A 518 0.35 9.05 -21.57
C ASN A 518 1.68 9.37 -22.26
N GLU A 519 2.77 9.49 -21.48
CA GLU A 519 4.08 9.81 -22.02
C GLU A 519 4.65 8.64 -22.83
N LYS A 520 5.23 8.96 -23.99
CA LYS A 520 5.61 7.94 -24.97
C LYS A 520 7.00 7.38 -24.69
N PHE A 521 7.06 6.06 -24.60
CA PHE A 521 8.31 5.30 -24.57
C PHE A 521 8.43 4.42 -25.80
N THR A 522 9.61 4.39 -26.41
CA THR A 522 9.99 3.41 -27.43
C THR A 522 11.23 2.66 -26.95
N VAL A 523 11.10 1.34 -26.78
CA VAL A 523 12.22 0.45 -26.53
C VAL A 523 12.61 -0.23 -27.84
N ARG A 524 13.87 -0.09 -28.24
CA ARG A 524 14.44 -0.78 -29.40
C ARG A 524 15.57 -1.69 -28.95
N THR A 525 15.50 -2.95 -29.34
CA THR A 525 16.52 -3.94 -29.03
C THR A 525 17.15 -4.48 -30.30
N THR A 526 18.47 -4.67 -30.28
CA THR A 526 19.21 -5.25 -31.41
C THR A 526 20.30 -6.19 -30.92
N ALA A 527 20.26 -7.45 -31.34
CA ALA A 527 21.32 -8.43 -31.14
C ALA A 527 22.53 -8.07 -32.01
N THR A 528 23.67 -7.80 -31.38
CA THR A 528 24.92 -7.40 -32.02
C THR A 528 26.09 -8.23 -31.50
N LYS A 529 27.18 -8.34 -32.27
CA LYS A 529 28.43 -8.94 -31.78
C LYS A 529 29.31 -7.85 -31.19
N LYS A 530 29.90 -8.10 -30.02
CA LYS A 530 30.98 -7.26 -29.46
C LYS A 530 32.17 -7.31 -30.43
N HIS A 531 32.48 -6.20 -31.09
CA HIS A 531 33.72 -6.08 -31.85
C HIS A 531 34.91 -6.04 -30.87
N ALA A 532 36.00 -6.71 -31.23
CA ALA A 532 37.27 -6.49 -30.52
C ALA A 532 37.65 -5.02 -30.73
N ARG A 533 38.04 -4.32 -29.65
CA ARG A 533 38.70 -3.02 -29.81
C ARG A 533 39.91 -3.27 -30.69
N ARG A 534 39.98 -2.63 -31.87
CA ARG A 534 41.23 -2.52 -32.60
C ARG A 534 42.15 -1.71 -31.69
N GLY A 535 43.23 -2.35 -31.25
CA GLY A 535 44.26 -1.75 -30.39
C GLY A 535 45.02 -0.68 -31.13
#